data_AF-A0A0C3P5Z3-F1
#
_entry.id   AF-A0A0C3P5Z3-F1
#
_cell.length_a   1.000
_cell.length_b   1.000
_cell.length_c   1.000
_cell.angle_alpha   90.00
_cell.angle_beta   90.00
_cell.angle_gamma   90.00
#
_symmetry.space_group_name_H-M   'P 1'
#
loop_
_entity.id
_entity.type
_entity.pdbx_description
1 polymer ?
#
loop_
_entity_poly.entity_id
_entity_poly.type
_entity_poly.pdbx_seq_one_letter_code
_entity_poly.pdbx_strand_id
1 'polypeptide(L)'
;MKNIERFRVLVIGRGNAGKTTILRRVCNTVDEPDIFDGKGNKIDNVVVQGTLGRGYHNIEDELVFKSNPGFVFCDSPGFEAGSAEQFEMKSLFWTMQLQ
;
A
#
# COMPACT_ATOMS: atom_id res chain seq x y z
N MET A 1 18.62 -11.27 -17.60
CA MET A 1 18.21 -10.10 -16.80
C MET A 1 16.88 -10.46 -16.16
N LYS A 2 16.70 -10.30 -14.84
CA LYS A 2 15.37 -10.50 -14.23
C LYS A 2 14.46 -9.39 -14.77
N ASN A 3 13.40 -9.75 -15.50
CA ASN A 3 12.38 -8.80 -15.90
C ASN A 3 11.64 -8.35 -14.64
N ILE A 4 11.67 -7.05 -14.35
CA ILE A 4 10.85 -6.47 -13.29
C ILE A 4 9.46 -6.29 -13.91
N GLU A 5 8.52 -7.16 -13.54
CA GLU A 5 7.15 -7.12 -14.08
C GLU A 5 6.31 -5.99 -13.46
N ARG A 6 6.64 -5.56 -12.23
CA ARG A 6 5.92 -4.50 -11.51
C ARG A 6 6.88 -3.65 -10.67
N PHE A 7 6.60 -2.35 -10.60
CA PHE A 7 7.29 -1.39 -9.76
C PHE A 7 6.57 -1.26 -8.42
N ARG A 8 7.23 -1.66 -7.33
CA ARG A 8 6.68 -1.61 -5.97
C ARG A 8 6.95 -0.26 -5.32
N VAL A 9 5.92 0.43 -4.84
CA VAL A 9 5.98 1.73 -4.18
C VAL A 9 5.47 1.61 -2.76
N LEU A 10 6.32 1.89 -1.78
CA LEU A 10 5.89 2.01 -0.39
C LEU A 10 5.62 3.48 -0.05
N VAL A 11 4.43 3.76 0.47
CA VAL A 11 4.08 5.09 0.98
C VAL A 11 4.09 5.08 2.49
N ILE A 12 5.02 5.85 3.06
CA ILE A 12 5.21 6.01 4.50
C ILE A 12 4.82 7.41 4.93
N GLY A 13 4.10 7.52 6.04
CA GLY A 13 3.71 8.80 6.63
C GLY A 13 2.83 8.63 7.86
N ARG A 14 2.63 9.72 8.59
CA ARG A 14 1.78 9.76 9.78
C ARG A 14 0.35 9.24 9.50
N GLY A 15 -0.32 8.78 10.54
CA GLY A 15 -1.74 8.42 10.48
C GLY A 15 -2.57 9.58 9.93
N ASN A 16 -3.51 9.29 9.05
CA ASN A 16 -4.42 10.26 8.43
C ASN A 16 -3.75 11.42 7.69
N ALA A 17 -2.47 11.30 7.31
CA ALA A 17 -1.76 12.32 6.51
C ALA A 17 -2.23 12.39 5.04
N GLY A 18 -3.21 11.57 4.64
CA GLY A 18 -3.74 11.54 3.27
C GLY A 18 -2.95 10.69 2.28
N LYS A 19 -2.17 9.69 2.75
CA LYS A 19 -1.35 8.79 1.92
C LYS A 19 -2.15 8.16 0.78
N THR A 20 -3.25 7.49 1.12
CA THR A 20 -4.15 6.87 0.14
C THR A 20 -4.76 7.89 -0.83
N THR A 21 -5.03 9.12 -0.38
CA THR A 21 -5.54 10.20 -1.24
C THR A 21 -4.50 10.62 -2.28
N ILE A 22 -3.22 10.71 -1.88
CA ILE A 22 -2.11 10.99 -2.81
C ILE A 22 -1.97 9.85 -3.82
N LEU A 23 -2.04 8.58 -3.39
CA LEU A 23 -1.94 7.42 -4.28
C LEU A 23 -2.99 7.43 -5.40
N ARG A 24 -4.25 7.71 -5.05
CA ARG A 24 -5.33 7.87 -6.04
C ARG A 24 -5.03 8.98 -7.05
N ARG A 25 -4.51 10.11 -6.58
CA ARG A 25 -4.19 11.26 -7.43
C ARG A 25 -3.02 10.97 -8.38
N VAL A 26 -1.97 10.29 -7.92
CA VAL A 26 -0.82 9.89 -8.74
C VAL A 26 -1.26 8.98 -9.90
N CYS A 27 -2.21 8.08 -9.65
CA CYS A 27 -2.74 7.18 -10.68
C CYS A 27 -3.77 7.84 -11.61
N ASN A 28 -3.99 9.15 -11.47
CA ASN A 28 -4.97 9.98 -12.19
C ASN A 28 -6.34 9.28 -12.38
N THR A 29 -6.79 8.58 -11.34
CA THR A 29 -8.03 7.82 -11.35
C THR A 29 -8.88 8.14 -10.13
N VAL A 30 -10.18 8.03 -10.30
CA VAL A 30 -11.17 8.03 -9.22
C VAL A 30 -11.60 6.61 -8.83
N ASP A 31 -11.14 5.61 -9.58
CA ASP A 31 -11.43 4.21 -9.31
C ASP A 31 -10.72 3.76 -8.02
N GLU A 32 -11.38 2.87 -7.30
CA GLU A 32 -10.75 2.19 -6.18
C GLU A 32 -9.75 1.15 -6.69
N PRO A 33 -8.59 1.00 -6.02
CA PRO A 33 -7.65 -0.05 -6.37
C PRO A 33 -8.27 -1.43 -6.07
N ASP A 34 -7.82 -2.43 -6.82
CA ASP A 34 -7.97 -3.81 -6.39
C ASP A 34 -6.93 -4.09 -5.30
N ILE A 35 -7.34 -4.79 -4.25
CA ILE A 35 -6.52 -5.06 -3.08
C ILE A 35 -6.18 -6.55 -3.03
N PHE A 36 -4.92 -6.88 -2.83
CA PHE A 36 -4.46 -8.25 -2.69
C PHE A 36 -3.75 -8.44 -1.35
N ASP A 37 -3.96 -9.58 -0.70
CA ASP A 37 -3.22 -9.94 0.51
C ASP A 37 -1.75 -10.29 0.17
N GLY A 38 -0.91 -10.47 1.20
CA GLY A 38 0.49 -10.90 1.02
C GLY A 38 0.67 -12.30 0.40
N LYS A 39 -0.43 -13.02 0.09
CA LYS A 39 -0.43 -14.30 -0.64
C LYS A 39 -0.93 -14.14 -2.09
N GLY A 40 -1.30 -12.93 -2.51
CA GLY A 40 -1.83 -12.61 -3.83
C GLY A 40 -3.33 -12.89 -4.01
N ASN A 41 -4.08 -13.16 -2.94
CA ASN A 41 -5.53 -13.31 -3.01
C ASN A 41 -6.22 -11.96 -3.00
N LYS A 42 -7.22 -11.78 -3.87
CA LYS A 42 -8.01 -10.55 -3.91
C LYS A 42 -8.88 -10.42 -2.66
N ILE A 43 -8.79 -9.28 -2.00
CA ILE A 43 -9.62 -8.90 -0.84
C ILE A 43 -10.84 -8.13 -1.34
N ASP A 44 -12.01 -8.36 -0.72
CA ASP A 44 -13.25 -7.65 -1.08
C ASP A 44 -13.18 -6.18 -0.63
N ASN A 45 -13.36 -5.25 -1.59
CA ASN A 45 -13.28 -3.82 -1.37
C ASN A 45 -14.26 -3.31 -0.30
N VAL A 46 -15.39 -3.98 -0.05
CA VAL A 46 -16.34 -3.56 1.00
C VAL A 46 -15.72 -3.67 2.40
N VAL A 47 -14.89 -4.69 2.63
CA VAL A 47 -14.15 -4.86 3.90
C VAL A 47 -13.14 -3.74 4.07
N VAL A 48 -12.56 -3.29 2.95
CA VAL A 48 -11.47 -2.30 2.95
C VAL A 48 -11.99 -0.87 2.91
N GLN A 49 -13.16 -0.57 2.33
CA GLN A 49 -13.75 0.77 2.37
C GLN A 49 -14.02 1.25 3.81
N GLY A 50 -14.42 0.33 4.70
CA GLY A 50 -14.57 0.61 6.13
C GLY A 50 -13.25 0.98 6.83
N THR A 51 -12.11 0.50 6.32
CA THR A 51 -10.76 0.68 6.90
C THR A 51 -9.93 1.76 6.19
N LEU A 52 -10.14 1.98 4.88
CA LEU A 52 -9.59 3.07 4.05
C LEU A 52 -10.00 4.45 4.61
N GLY A 53 -11.19 4.55 5.19
CA GLY A 53 -11.65 5.76 5.88
C GLY A 53 -11.09 5.94 7.30
N ARG A 54 -10.43 4.93 7.88
CA ARG A 54 -10.02 4.92 9.30
C ARG A 54 -8.55 4.56 9.56
N GLY A 55 -7.72 4.49 8.53
CA GLY A 55 -6.28 4.35 8.70
C GLY A 55 -5.81 2.94 9.11
N TYR A 56 -6.63 1.91 8.90
CA TYR A 56 -6.19 0.51 9.03
C TYR A 56 -5.70 0.03 7.66
N HIS A 57 -4.42 0.26 7.41
CA HIS A 57 -3.73 -0.22 6.21
C HIS A 57 -2.72 -1.27 6.65
N ASN A 58 -2.91 -2.51 6.23
CA ASN A 58 -1.87 -3.52 6.39
C ASN A 58 -0.82 -3.25 5.30
N ILE A 59 0.42 -3.06 5.71
CA ILE A 59 1.54 -2.78 4.81
C ILE A 59 1.83 -3.97 3.88
N GLU A 60 1.42 -5.19 4.26
CA GLU A 60 1.53 -6.37 3.40
C GLU A 60 0.48 -6.43 2.29
N ASP A 61 -0.57 -5.62 2.38
CA ASP A 61 -1.61 -5.60 1.34
C ASP A 61 -1.13 -4.77 0.13
N GLU A 62 -1.35 -5.32 -1.04
CA GLU A 62 -0.98 -4.73 -2.32
C GLU A 62 -2.18 -4.00 -2.94
N LEU A 63 -2.00 -2.70 -3.21
CA LEU A 63 -2.95 -1.86 -3.91
C LEU A 63 -2.55 -1.78 -5.38
N VAL A 64 -3.43 -2.24 -6.28
CA VAL A 64 -3.20 -2.19 -7.73
C VAL A 64 -4.32 -1.40 -8.40
N PHE A 65 -3.96 -0.29 -9.02
CA PHE A 65 -4.90 0.52 -9.79
C PHE A 65 -5.00 -0.03 -11.21
N LYS A 66 -6.23 -0.26 -11.70
CA LYS A 66 -6.45 -0.72 -13.08
C LYS A 66 -5.91 0.25 -14.13
N SER A 67 -5.89 1.54 -13.81
CA SER A 67 -5.30 2.58 -14.68
C SER A 67 -3.78 2.46 -14.80
N ASN A 68 -3.11 1.78 -13.85
CA ASN A 68 -1.66 1.66 -13.84
C ASN A 68 -1.19 0.31 -13.25
N PRO A 69 -1.41 -0.81 -13.95
CA PRO A 69 -1.16 -2.16 -13.44
C PRO A 69 0.33 -2.50 -13.27
N GLY A 70 1.22 -1.68 -13.83
CA GLY A 70 2.67 -1.81 -13.64
C GLY A 70 3.15 -1.37 -12.27
N PHE A 71 2.28 -0.79 -11.43
CA PHE A 71 2.61 -0.31 -10.10
C PHE A 71 1.84 -1.10 -9.03
N VAL A 72 2.58 -1.49 -7.99
CA VAL A 72 2.03 -2.09 -6.78
C VAL A 72 2.31 -1.13 -5.63
N PHE A 73 1.27 -0.62 -5.00
CA PHE A 73 1.41 0.30 -3.88
C PHE A 73 1.18 -0.43 -2.56
N CYS A 74 2.06 -0.22 -1.60
CA CYS A 74 1.88 -0.64 -0.21
C CYS A 74 1.65 0.62 0.62
N ASP A 75 0.51 0.71 1.31
CA ASP A 75 0.19 1.84 2.18
C ASP A 75 0.50 1.45 3.63
N SER A 76 1.43 2.16 4.25
CA SER A 76 1.82 1.80 5.61
C SER A 76 0.78 2.23 6.64
N PRO A 77 0.69 1.54 7.81
CA PRO A 77 0.06 2.11 8.98
C PRO A 77 0.64 3.50 9.27
N GLY A 78 -0.21 4.37 9.82
CA GLY A 78 0.27 5.64 10.35
C GLY A 78 1.19 5.42 11.54
N PHE A 79 2.37 6.03 11.53
CA PHE A 79 3.26 6.03 12.70
C PHE A 79 3.20 7.37 13.43
N GLU A 80 3.49 7.36 14.73
CA GLU A 80 3.79 8.56 15.51
C GLU A 80 5.28 8.89 15.43
N ALA A 81 5.63 10.17 15.29
CA ALA A 81 7.02 10.57 15.18
C ALA A 81 7.78 10.20 16.46
N GLY A 82 8.82 9.36 16.34
CA GLY A 82 9.63 8.88 17.46
C GLY A 82 9.29 7.48 17.98
N SER A 83 8.32 6.77 17.41
CA SER A 83 8.02 5.39 17.79
C SER A 83 8.99 4.38 17.16
N ALA A 84 9.21 3.25 17.83
CA ALA A 84 10.03 2.13 17.34
C ALA A 84 9.46 1.50 16.05
N GLU A 85 8.17 1.69 15.78
CA GLU A 85 7.45 1.17 14.61
C GLU A 85 8.03 1.72 13.28
N GLN A 86 8.67 2.90 13.30
CA GLN A 86 9.40 3.42 12.13
C GLN A 86 10.53 2.49 11.67
N PHE A 87 11.19 1.80 12.60
CA PHE A 87 12.32 0.92 12.29
C PHE A 87 11.86 -0.44 11.77
N GLU A 88 10.80 -1.01 12.34
CA GLU A 88 10.24 -2.30 11.90
C GLU A 88 9.72 -2.23 10.46
N MET A 89 9.14 -1.09 10.08
CA MET A 89 8.59 -0.86 8.75
C MET A 89 9.63 -0.94 7.63
N LYS A 90 10.89 -0.53 7.91
CA LYS A 90 12.00 -0.72 6.98
C LYS A 90 12.25 -2.20 6.74
N SER A 91 12.33 -3.00 7.81
CA SER A 91 12.60 -4.44 7.70
C SER A 91 11.49 -5.16 6.93
N LEU A 92 10.23 -4.79 7.16
CA LEU A 92 9.10 -5.40 6.45
C LEU A 92 9.17 -5.13 4.95
N PHE A 93 9.48 -3.88 4.55
CA PHE A 93 9.66 -3.52 3.16
C PHE A 93 10.79 -4.28 2.47
N TRP A 94 11.95 -4.44 3.14
CA TRP A 94 13.06 -5.23 2.61
C TRP A 94 12.64 -6.68 2.33
N THR A 95 11.75 -7.24 3.14
CA THR A 95 11.25 -8.60 2.98
C THR A 95 10.31 -8.71 1.78
N MET A 96 9.46 -7.71 1.55
CA MET A 96 8.52 -7.64 0.41
C MET A 96 9.20 -7.39 -0.95
N GLN A 97 10.40 -6.82 -0.97
CA GLN A 97 11.18 -6.62 -2.22
C GLN A 97 11.92 -7.89 -2.69
N LEU A 98 12.08 -8.88 -1.82
CA LEU A 98 12.82 -10.12 -2.11
C LEU A 98 11.92 -11.29 -2.54
N GLN A 99 10.60 -11.10 -2.53
CA GLN A 99 9.59 -12.02 -3.06
C GLN A 99 9.14 -11.61 -4.46
#